data_AF-A0A0V0GHR1-F1
#
_entry.id   AF-A0A0V0GHR1-F1
#
_cell.length_a   1.000
_cell.length_b   1.000
_cell.length_c   1.000
_cell.angle_alpha   90.00
_cell.angle_beta   90.00
_cell.angle_gamma   90.00
#
_symmetry.space_group_name_H-M   'P 1'
#
loop_
_entity.id
_entity.type
_entity.pdbx_description
1 polymer ?
#
loop_
_entity_poly.entity_id
_entity_poly.type
_entity_poly.pdbx_seq_one_letter_code
_entity_poly.pdbx_strand_id
1 'polypeptide(L)' 'MYAKCGSLVDARLCFDQIDPREKKLVAWNTMITAYASHGCGREAVSTFEDMLRAGIQPDKITFTGLLSGCSHSG' A
#
# COMPACT_ATOMS: atom_id res chain seq x y z
N MET A 1 10.21 -3.24 -7.04
CA MET A 1 10.87 -2.88 -8.32
C MET A 1 10.01 -1.88 -9.11
N TYR A 2 8.72 -2.14 -9.37
CA TYR A 2 7.82 -1.18 -10.04
C TYR A 2 7.55 0.10 -9.24
N ALA A 3 7.38 -0.01 -7.91
CA ALA A 3 7.31 1.16 -7.03
C ALA A 3 8.63 1.95 -6.90
N LYS A 4 9.76 1.48 -7.47
CA LYS A 4 11.00 2.26 -7.48
C LYS A 4 11.19 3.02 -8.81
N CYS A 5 10.35 2.75 -9.82
CA CYS A 5 10.41 3.35 -11.16
C CYS A 5 9.34 4.42 -11.39
N GLY A 6 8.57 4.83 -10.38
CA GLY A 6 7.60 5.93 -10.47
C GLY A 6 6.23 5.58 -11.06
N SER A 7 5.97 4.33 -11.46
CA SER A 7 4.65 3.92 -11.94
C SER A 7 3.83 3.25 -10.83
N LEU A 8 3.21 4.09 -9.99
CA LEU A 8 2.21 3.63 -9.02
C LEU A 8 1.00 2.97 -9.71
N VAL A 9 0.71 3.38 -10.94
CA VAL A 9 -0.38 2.83 -11.76
C VAL A 9 -0.12 1.36 -12.06
N ASP A 10 1.07 1.01 -12.55
CA ASP A 10 1.40 -0.40 -12.84
C ASP A 10 1.42 -1.24 -11.56
N ALA A 11 1.97 -0.69 -10.48
CA ALA A 11 1.97 -1.37 -9.18
C ALA A 11 0.53 -1.64 -8.69
N ARG A 12 -0.38 -0.68 -8.88
CA ARG A 12 -1.80 -0.84 -8.54
C ARG A 12 -2.49 -1.85 -9.44
N LEU A 13 -2.23 -1.84 -10.75
CA LEU A 13 -2.77 -2.82 -11.69
C LEU A 13 -2.34 -4.24 -11.32
N CYS A 14 -1.06 -4.46 -11.04
CA CYS A 14 -0.58 -5.76 -10.56
C CYS A 14 -1.25 -6.17 -9.24
N PHE A 15 -1.41 -5.22 -8.32
CA PHE A 15 -2.10 -5.46 -7.06
C PHE A 15 -3.56 -5.87 -7.26
N ASP A 16 -4.29 -5.22 -8.18
CA ASP A 16 -5.69 -5.51 -8.45
C ASP A 16 -5.89 -6.82 -9.23
N GLN A 17 -4.86 -7.31 -9.93
CA GLN A 17 -4.87 -8.63 -10.59
C GLN A 17 -4.66 -9.82 -9.64
N ILE A 18 -4.19 -9.58 -8.41
CA ILE A 18 -4.05 -10.66 -7.41
C ILE A 18 -5.45 -11.10 -6.98
N ASP A 19 -5.71 -12.40 -7.04
CA ASP A 19 -6.97 -12.98 -6.56
C ASP A 19 -7.25 -12.49 -5.12
N PRO A 20 -8.44 -11.93 -4.82
CA PRO A 20 -8.75 -11.39 -3.51
C PRO A 20 -8.54 -12.40 -2.36
N ARG A 21 -8.70 -13.70 -2.60
CA ARG A 21 -8.49 -14.78 -1.62
C ARG A 21 -7.01 -15.05 -1.35
N GLU A 22 -6.15 -14.79 -2.32
CA GLU A 22 -4.70 -15.00 -2.25
C GLU A 22 -3.93 -13.71 -1.93
N LYS A 23 -4.62 -12.57 -1.79
CA LYS A 23 -4.01 -11.27 -1.53
C LYS A 23 -3.46 -11.18 -0.09
N LYS A 24 -2.21 -11.61 0.06
CA LYS A 24 -1.48 -11.66 1.34
C LYS A 24 -1.07 -10.28 1.86
N LEU A 25 -0.82 -10.21 3.18
CA LEU A 25 -0.29 -9.06 3.92
C LEU A 25 0.86 -8.33 3.20
N VAL A 26 1.80 -9.08 2.60
CA VAL A 26 2.94 -8.50 1.89
C VAL A 26 2.53 -7.64 0.69
N ALA A 27 1.45 -7.99 -0.03
CA ALA A 27 0.97 -7.22 -1.18
C ALA A 27 0.37 -5.88 -0.73
N TRP A 28 -0.42 -5.90 0.36
CA TRP A 28 -0.98 -4.70 0.99
C TRP A 28 0.14 -3.78 1.49
N ASN A 29 1.09 -4.33 2.26
CA ASN A 29 2.23 -3.57 2.78
C ASN A 29 3.08 -2.97 1.66
N THR A 30 3.26 -3.71 0.56
CA THR A 30 3.99 -3.21 -0.61
C THR A 30 3.28 -2.01 -1.22
N MET A 31 1.95 -2.05 -1.42
CA MET A 31 1.23 -0.91 -1.97
C MET A 31 1.16 0.29 -1.02
N ILE A 32 0.92 0.06 0.26
CA ILE A 32 0.87 1.14 1.26
C ILE A 32 2.23 1.85 1.33
N THR A 33 3.32 1.09 1.38
CA THR A 33 4.68 1.66 1.40
C THR A 33 5.03 2.35 0.09
N ALA A 34 4.56 1.83 -1.05
CA ALA A 34 4.75 2.46 -2.35
C ALA A 34 4.05 3.83 -2.41
N TYR A 35 2.77 3.91 -2.03
CA TYR A 35 2.03 5.17 -1.98
C TYR A 35 2.68 6.17 -1.02
N ALA A 36 3.05 5.72 0.18
CA ALA A 36 3.74 6.54 1.16
C ALA A 36 5.05 7.14 0.64
N SER A 37 5.87 6.34 -0.03
CA SER A 37 7.17 6.78 -0.56
C SER A 37 7.07 7.79 -1.71
N HIS A 38 5.89 7.97 -2.30
CA HIS A 38 5.62 8.95 -3.37
C HIS A 38 4.76 10.13 -2.89
N GLY A 39 4.52 10.26 -1.58
CA GLY A 39 3.67 11.33 -1.04
C GLY A 39 2.17 11.14 -1.28
N CYS A 40 1.74 9.99 -1.79
CA CYS A 40 0.34 9.63 -2.01
C CYS A 40 -0.32 9.11 -0.72
N GLY A 41 -0.29 9.93 0.34
CA GLY A 41 -0.76 9.54 1.67
C GLY A 41 -2.25 9.15 1.70
N ARG A 42 -3.08 9.81 0.88
CA ARG A 42 -4.52 9.49 0.79
C ARG A 42 -4.76 8.08 0.24
N GLU A 43 -4.05 7.70 -0.81
CA GLU A 43 -4.13 6.39 -1.43
C GLU A 43 -3.58 5.30 -0.51
N ALA A 44 -2.53 5.62 0.28
CA ALA A 44 -2.02 4.73 1.32
C ALA A 44 -3.08 4.44 2.38
N VAL A 45 -3.78 5.47 2.88
CA VAL A 45 -4.87 5.31 3.87
C VAL A 45 -6.05 4.55 3.28
N SER A 46 -6.48 4.88 2.06
CA SER A 46 -7.56 4.15 1.37
C SER A 46 -7.23 2.66 1.21
N THR A 47 -6.00 2.35 0.81
CA THR A 47 -5.52 0.96 0.70
C THR A 47 -5.48 0.24 2.05
N PHE A 48 -5.15 0.95 3.13
CA PHE A 48 -5.22 0.41 4.48
C PHE A 48 -6.66 0.10 4.93
N GLU A 49 -7.62 0.97 4.62
CA GLU A 49 -9.03 0.70 4.90
C GLU A 49 -9.54 -0.54 4.17
N ASP A 50 -9.17 -0.70 2.89
CA ASP A 50 -9.53 -1.87 2.10
C ASP A 50 -8.91 -3.16 2.65
N MET A 51 -7.68 -3.08 3.16
CA MET A 51 -7.01 -4.18 3.86
C MET A 51 -7.81 -4.65 5.09
N LEU A 52 -8.31 -3.69 5.89
CA LEU A 52 -9.14 -3.98 7.06
C LEU A 52 -10.49 -4.61 6.66
N ARG A 53 -11.13 -4.09 5.60
CA ARG A 53 -12.38 -4.66 5.05
C ARG A 53 -12.19 -6.08 4.52
N ALA A 54 -11.00 -6.39 4.00
CA ALA A 54 -10.62 -7.74 3.57
C ALA A 54 -10.31 -8.68 4.75
N GLY A 55 -10.38 -8.21 6.00
CA GLY A 55 -10.07 -9.01 7.19
C GLY A 55 -8.59 -9.33 7.37
N ILE A 56 -7.71 -8.62 6.65
CA ILE A 56 -6.26 -8.80 6.76
C ILE A 56 -5.75 -7.95 7.91
N GLN A 57 -5.08 -8.59 8.87
CA GLN A 57 -4.55 -7.90 10.04
C GLN A 57 -3.29 -7.10 9.68
N PRO A 58 -3.26 -5.78 9.92
CA PRO A 58 -2.08 -4.96 9.68
C PRO A 58 -0.96 -5.27 10.68
N ASP A 59 0.28 -5.07 10.21
CA ASP A 59 1.49 -5.30 11.00
C ASP A 59 2.31 -4.02 11.17
N LYS A 60 3.46 -4.15 11.83
CA LYS A 60 4.38 -3.04 12.07
C LYS A 60 4.80 -2.33 10.77
N ILE A 61 4.93 -3.07 9.66
CA ILE A 61 5.32 -2.50 8.37
C ILE A 61 4.19 -1.64 7.81
N THR A 62 2.93 -2.08 7.96
CA THR A 62 1.75 -1.31 7.56
C THR A 62 1.75 0.09 8.21
N PHE A 63 1.92 0.16 9.53
CA PHE A 63 1.95 1.44 10.26
C PHE A 63 3.17 2.28 9.92
N THR A 64 4.33 1.65 9.71
CA THR A 64 5.54 2.37 9.30
C THR A 64 5.36 3.01 7.93
N GLY A 65 4.70 2.32 7.00
CA GLY A 65 4.34 2.87 5.69
C GLY A 65 3.39 4.06 5.80
N LEU A 66 2.33 3.97 6.61
CA LEU A 66 1.40 5.09 6.81
C LEU A 66 2.11 6.33 7.41
N LEU A 67 2.93 6.13 8.44
CA LEU A 67 3.65 7.22 9.11
C LEU A 67 4.70 7.87 8.22
N SER A 68 5.38 7.09 7.36
CA SER A 68 6.35 7.65 6.42
C SER A 68 5.69 8.50 5.33
N GLY A 69 4.49 8.11 4.86
CA GLY A 69 3.69 8.92 3.93
C GLY A 69 3.26 10.25 4.53
N CYS A 70 2.87 10.26 5.81
CA CYS A 70 2.55 11.49 6.55
C CYS A 70 3.78 12.38 6.80
N SER A 71 4.96 11.79 6.93
CA SER A 71 6.21 12.55 7.16
C SER A 71 6.74 13.22 5.89
N HIS A 72 6.34 12.74 4.70
CA HIS A 72 6.75 13.29 3.41
C HIS A 72 5.73 14.28 2.80
N SER A 73 4.63 14.56 3.53
CA SER A 73 3.57 15.49 3.13
C SER A 73 3.55 16.78 3.98
N GLY A 74 4.57 16.99 4.80
CA GLY A 74 4.79 18.20 5.62
C GLY A 74 5.92 19.08 5.09
#